data_AF-A0AAP7IT95-F1
#
_entry.id   AF-A0AAP7IT95-F1
#
_cell.length_a   1.000
_cell.length_b   1.000
_cell.length_c   1.000
_cell.angle_alpha   90.00
_cell.angle_beta   90.00
_cell.angle_gamma   90.00
#
_symmetry.space_group_name_H-M   'P 1'
#
loop_
_entity.id
_entity.type
_entity.pdbx_description
1 polymer ?
#
loop_
_entity_poly.entity_id
_entity_poly.type
_entity_poly.pdbx_seq_one_letter_code
_entity_poly.pdbx_strand_id
1 'polypeptide(L)' 'MIETKGLVGSIEAADAMVKAANVTLIGKEHVGGGLVTVLVRGDVGAVKAATDAGAAAAQRVGELISVHVIPRP' A
#
# COMPACT_ATOMS: atom_id res chain seq x y z
N MET A 1 -4.02 -2.32 -2.64
CA MET A 1 -4.09 -1.83 -1.24
C MET A 1 -3.05 -2.56 -0.41
N ILE A 2 -2.50 -1.89 0.59
CA ILE A 2 -1.53 -2.44 1.54
C ILE A 2 -1.99 -2.07 2.95
N GLU A 3 -2.02 -3.04 3.85
CA GLU A 3 -2.29 -2.84 5.28
C GLU A 3 -1.04 -3.11 6.11
N THR A 4 -0.77 -2.22 7.07
CA THR A 4 0.35 -2.33 8.00
C THR A 4 -0.12 -2.12 9.43
N LYS A 5 0.65 -2.63 10.39
CA LYS A 5 0.54 -2.20 11.78
C LYS A 5 1.42 -0.98 12.01
N GLY A 6 0.78 0.15 12.31
CA GLY A 6 1.41 1.44 12.55
C GLY A 6 1.43 2.34 11.31
N LEU A 7 1.63 3.64 11.56
CA LEU A 7 1.60 4.68 10.53
C LEU A 7 2.91 4.76 9.72
N VAL A 8 4.05 4.38 10.31
CA VAL A 8 5.35 4.46 9.62
C VAL A 8 5.41 3.53 8.42
N GLY A 9 5.04 2.25 8.61
CA GLY A 9 5.00 1.26 7.54
C GLY A 9 4.04 1.63 6.41
N SER A 10 2.88 2.20 6.74
CA SER A 10 1.90 2.63 5.73
C SER A 10 2.37 3.84 4.92
N ILE A 11 3.06 4.81 5.54
CA ILE A 11 3.65 5.94 4.81
C ILE A 11 4.74 5.48 3.86
N GLU A 12 5.66 4.62 4.31
CA GLU A 12 6.71 4.06 3.45
C GLU A 12 6.11 3.23 2.30
N ALA A 13 5.07 2.45 2.57
CA ALA A 13 4.34 1.73 1.53
C ALA A 13 3.75 2.69 0.48
N ALA A 14 3.12 3.77 0.93
CA ALA A 14 2.51 4.77 0.07
C ALA A 14 3.54 5.44 -0.86
N ASP A 15 4.67 5.87 -0.29
CA ASP A 15 5.77 6.50 -1.03
C ASP A 15 6.36 5.55 -2.10
N ALA A 16 6.64 4.30 -1.72
CA ALA A 16 7.15 3.30 -2.65
C ALA A 16 6.14 2.96 -3.76
N MET A 17 4.83 2.84 -3.43
CA MET A 17 3.79 2.56 -4.41
C MET A 17 3.73 3.62 -5.52
N VAL A 18 3.69 4.90 -5.16
CA VAL A 18 3.55 6.01 -6.14
C VAL A 18 4.83 6.27 -6.93
N LYS A 19 6.00 5.86 -6.42
CA LYS A 19 7.28 5.95 -7.15
C LYS A 19 7.50 4.78 -8.11
N ALA A 20 6.94 3.61 -7.82
CA ALA A 20 7.19 2.38 -8.58
C ALA A 20 6.37 2.26 -9.86
N ALA A 21 5.17 2.85 -9.92
CA ALA A 21 4.30 2.76 -11.08
C ALA A 21 3.36 3.97 -11.19
N ASN A 22 2.74 4.12 -12.36
CA ASN A 22 1.74 5.16 -12.61
C ASN A 22 0.41 4.83 -11.90
N VAL A 23 0.34 5.14 -10.60
CA VAL A 23 -0.84 4.97 -9.75
C VAL A 23 -1.13 6.23 -8.94
N THR A 24 -2.38 6.46 -8.63
CA THR A 24 -2.83 7.58 -7.79
C THR A 24 -3.10 7.06 -6.38
N LEU A 25 -2.48 7.70 -5.37
CA LEU A 25 -2.82 7.50 -3.97
C LEU A 25 -4.22 8.07 -3.70
N ILE A 26 -5.16 7.20 -3.31
CA ILE A 26 -6.54 7.59 -3.01
C ILE A 26 -6.67 8.05 -1.57
N GLY A 27 -5.95 7.41 -0.65
CA GLY A 27 -6.00 7.78 0.76
C GLY A 27 -5.48 6.68 1.67
N LYS A 28 -5.69 6.90 2.97
CA LYS A 28 -5.37 5.98 4.05
C LYS A 28 -6.57 5.84 4.98
N GLU A 29 -6.84 4.63 5.44
CA GLU A 29 -7.92 4.32 6.37
C GLU A 29 -7.34 3.75 7.68
N HIS A 30 -7.90 4.16 8.81
CA HIS A 30 -7.52 3.68 10.15
C HIS A 30 -8.74 3.03 10.79
N VAL A 31 -8.62 1.76 11.18
CA VAL A 31 -9.74 0.99 11.75
C VAL A 31 -9.57 0.69 13.25
N GLY A 32 -8.52 1.23 13.88
CA GLY A 32 -8.16 0.93 15.27
C GLY A 32 -7.15 -0.21 15.37
N GLY A 33 -6.72 -0.53 16.60
CA GLY A 33 -5.74 -1.61 16.85
C GLY A 33 -4.35 -1.38 16.22
N GLY A 34 -4.07 -0.16 15.77
CA GLY A 34 -2.87 0.17 15.02
C GLY A 34 -2.91 -0.24 13.54
N LEU A 35 -4.04 -0.72 13.02
CA LEU A 35 -4.17 -1.11 11.61
C LEU A 35 -4.38 0.12 10.73
N VAL A 36 -3.53 0.25 9.71
CA VAL A 36 -3.57 1.34 8.73
C VAL A 36 -3.52 0.74 7.33
N THR A 37 -4.54 1.02 6.53
CA THR A 37 -4.63 0.57 5.13
C THR A 37 -4.41 1.74 4.18
N VAL A 38 -3.62 1.54 3.14
CA VAL A 38 -3.33 2.50 2.07
C VAL A 38 -3.94 2.02 0.77
N LEU A 39 -4.62 2.92 0.05
CA LEU A 39 -5.32 2.62 -1.19
C LEU A 39 -4.71 3.39 -2.37
N VAL A 40 -4.45 2.68 -3.46
CA VAL A 40 -4.01 3.26 -4.74
C VAL A 40 -4.93 2.77 -5.87
N ARG A 41 -5.09 3.58 -6.92
CA ARG A 41 -5.77 3.19 -8.17
C ARG A 41 -4.88 3.42 -9.39
N GLY A 42 -5.10 2.61 -10.42
CA GLY A 42 -4.46 2.71 -11.72
C GLY A 42 -4.83 1.48 -12.56
N ASP A 43 -4.14 1.29 -13.69
CA ASP A 43 -4.27 0.08 -14.48
C ASP A 43 -3.79 -1.14 -13.67
N VAL A 44 -4.39 -2.31 -13.92
CA VAL A 44 -4.14 -3.54 -13.12
C VAL A 44 -2.65 -3.87 -13.03
N GLY A 45 -1.90 -3.73 -14.12
CA GLY A 45 -0.45 -3.95 -14.14
C GLY A 45 0.32 -2.93 -13.29
N ALA A 46 -0.06 -1.66 -13.36
CA ALA A 46 0.55 -0.60 -12.55
C ALA A 46 0.27 -0.80 -11.06
N VAL A 47 -0.98 -1.16 -10.69
CA VAL A 47 -1.35 -1.47 -9.31
C VAL A 47 -0.60 -2.69 -8.79
N LYS A 48 -0.40 -3.73 -9.62
CA LYS A 48 0.39 -4.90 -9.24
C LYS A 48 1.85 -4.53 -8.95
N ALA A 49 2.51 -3.82 -9.87
CA ALA A 49 3.88 -3.35 -9.68
C ALA A 49 4.03 -2.44 -8.44
N ALA A 50 3.10 -1.49 -8.25
CA ALA A 50 3.08 -0.61 -7.09
C ALA A 50 2.97 -1.41 -5.78
N THR A 51 1.99 -2.31 -5.69
CA THR A 51 1.74 -3.08 -4.46
C THR A 51 2.89 -4.04 -4.11
N ASP A 52 3.56 -4.63 -5.09
CA ASP A 52 4.74 -5.47 -4.83
C ASP A 52 5.91 -4.64 -4.27
N ALA A 53 6.18 -3.47 -4.83
CA ALA A 53 7.21 -2.55 -4.33
C ALA A 53 6.87 -1.99 -2.93
N GLY A 54 5.62 -1.56 -2.73
CA GLY A 54 5.14 -1.04 -1.46
C GLY A 54 5.17 -2.08 -0.34
N ALA A 55 4.87 -3.35 -0.64
CA ALA A 55 4.90 -4.43 0.33
C ALA A 55 6.33 -4.69 0.84
N ALA A 56 7.29 -4.78 -0.09
CA ALA A 56 8.70 -4.94 0.25
C ALA A 56 9.24 -3.75 1.04
N ALA A 57 8.80 -2.52 0.73
CA ALA A 57 9.19 -1.33 1.47
C ALA A 57 8.62 -1.32 2.90
N ALA A 58 7.32 -1.61 3.04
CA ALA A 58 6.64 -1.70 4.34
C ALA A 58 7.28 -2.72 5.27
N GLN A 59 7.63 -3.91 4.76
CA GLN A 59 8.26 -4.98 5.54
C GLN A 59 9.63 -4.61 6.10
N ARG A 60 10.37 -3.68 5.47
CA ARG A 60 11.70 -3.25 5.94
C ARG A 60 11.63 -2.33 7.15
N VAL A 61 10.52 -1.59 7.30
CA VAL A 61 10.41 -0.51 8.30
C VAL A 61 9.26 -0.74 9.30
N GLY A 62 8.49 -1.81 9.15
CA GLY A 62 7.34 -2.11 10.00
C GLY A 62 6.72 -3.48 9.75
N GLU A 63 5.54 -3.69 10.31
CA GLU A 63 4.80 -4.94 10.21
C GLU A 63 3.76 -4.85 9.09
N LEU A 64 3.99 -5.61 8.01
CA LEU A 64 3.02 -5.77 6.92
C LEU A 64 1.94 -6.79 7.32
N ILE A 65 0.68 -6.40 7.21
CA ILE A 65 -0.48 -7.23 7.54
C ILE A 65 -1.07 -7.87 6.29
N SER A 66 -1.33 -7.09 5.24
CA SER A 66 -1.94 -7.60 4.02
C SER A 66 -1.57 -6.78 2.78
N VAL A 67 -1.61 -7.45 1.62
CA VAL A 67 -1.40 -6.86 0.29
C VAL A 67 -2.43 -7.45 -0.64
N HIS A 68 -3.16 -6.59 -1.36
CA HIS A 68 -4.20 -7.07 -2.26
C HIS A 68 -4.40 -6.16 -3.47
N VAL A 69 -4.74 -6.77 -4.60
CA VAL A 69 -5.06 -6.09 -5.87
C VAL A 69 -6.43 -6.56 -6.31
N ILE A 70 -7.32 -5.61 -6.60
CA ILE A 70 -8.67 -5.87 -7.12
C ILE A 70 -8.69 -5.36 -8.57
N PRO A 71 -8.66 -6.24 -9.59
CA PRO A 71 -8.57 -5.82 -10.99
C PRO A 71 -9.81 -5.07 -11.49
N ARG A 72 -10.99 -5.39 -10.95
CA ARG A 72 -12.28 -4.75 -11.26
C ARG A 72 -13.10 -4.57 -9.97
N PRO A 73 -12.88 -3.46 -9.24
CA PRO A 73 -13.51 -3.18 -7.95
C PRO A 73 -14.89 -2.55 -8.06
#